data_AF-A0A9P1IVT7-F1
#
_entry.id   AF-A0A9P1IVT7-F1
#
_cell.length_a   1.000
_cell.length_b   1.000
_cell.length_c   1.000
_cell.angle_alpha   90.00
_cell.angle_beta   90.00
_cell.angle_gamma   90.00
#
_symmetry.space_group_name_H-M   'P 1'
#
loop_
_entity.id
_entity.type
_entity.pdbx_description
1 polymer ?
#
loop_
_entity_poly.entity_id
_entity_poly.type
_entity_poly.pdbx_seq_one_letter_code
_entity_poly.pdbx_strand_id
1 'polypeptide(L)'
;MSNFWAVLLIFGILVLKWSHQKCRQDCGPVRFETRNYTLVDKNGRKCRGSIDLAICDGCCESSELGSHVFPYNVQMSTACFLVETSQKTVQFTDCDWLAEHGIRNVRIPHGEKCECREIPSRFY
;
A
#
# COMPACT_ATOMS: atom_id res chain seq x y z
N MET A 1 26.65 -40.22 45.15
CA MET A 1 25.52 -39.33 45.49
C MET A 1 25.83 -37.93 44.99
N SER A 2 24.84 -37.33 44.32
CA SER A 2 24.67 -35.89 44.08
C SER A 2 25.81 -35.14 43.38
N ASN A 3 25.57 -34.72 42.14
CA ASN A 3 25.53 -33.28 41.80
C ASN A 3 24.83 -33.13 40.45
N PHE A 4 23.57 -33.58 40.41
CA PHE A 4 22.68 -33.54 39.24
C PHE A 4 21.96 -32.19 39.09
N TRP A 5 22.46 -31.13 39.73
CA TRP A 5 21.75 -29.84 39.89
C TRP A 5 22.36 -28.68 39.08
N ALA A 6 23.45 -28.89 38.33
CA ALA A 6 24.12 -27.80 37.62
C ALA A 6 23.70 -27.62 36.14
N VAL A 7 22.97 -28.56 35.55
CA VAL A 7 22.72 -28.56 34.09
C VAL A 7 21.39 -27.90 33.70
N LEU A 8 20.47 -27.70 34.64
CA LEU A 8 19.10 -27.26 34.32
C LEU A 8 18.87 -25.74 34.30
N LEU A 9 19.83 -24.91 34.70
CA LEU A 9 19.62 -23.45 34.77
C LEU A 9 20.13 -22.65 33.56
N ILE A 10 20.89 -23.26 32.64
CA ILE A 10 21.44 -22.53 31.49
C ILE A 10 20.48 -22.53 30.28
N PHE A 11 19.52 -23.46 30.22
CA PHE A 11 18.58 -23.57 29.08
C PHE A 11 17.30 -22.71 29.21
N GLY A 12 17.05 -22.05 30.35
CA GLY A 12 15.74 -21.44 30.65
C GLY A 12 15.53 -19.98 30.22
N ILE A 13 16.56 -19.25 29.77
CA ILE A 13 16.48 -17.78 29.60
C ILE A 13 16.32 -17.36 28.11
N LEU A 14 16.59 -18.24 27.16
CA LEU A 14 16.30 -18.00 25.76
C LEU A 14 14.95 -18.61 25.42
N VAL A 15 13.90 -17.82 25.34
CA VAL A 15 12.92 -17.71 24.23
C VAL A 15 11.68 -16.98 24.76
N LEU A 16 11.82 -15.68 25.02
CA LEU A 16 10.70 -14.74 24.93
C LEU A 16 11.21 -13.48 24.21
N LYS A 17 11.83 -13.65 23.05
CA LYS A 17 11.85 -12.57 22.06
C LYS A 17 10.43 -12.48 21.53
N TRP A 18 9.64 -11.61 22.15
CA TRP A 18 8.41 -11.09 21.56
C TRP A 18 8.77 -10.53 20.19
N SER A 19 8.56 -11.33 19.15
CA SER A 19 8.61 -10.89 17.78
C SER A 19 7.38 -10.03 17.57
N HIS A 20 7.46 -8.75 17.94
CA HIS A 20 6.72 -7.75 17.18
C HIS A 20 7.17 -7.98 15.75
N GLN A 21 6.26 -8.45 14.90
CA GLN A 21 6.49 -8.59 13.48
C GLN A 21 6.66 -7.18 12.93
N LYS A 22 7.87 -6.63 13.12
CA LYS A 22 8.29 -5.39 12.50
C LYS A 22 8.12 -5.62 11.02
N CYS A 23 7.35 -4.73 10.40
CA CYS A 23 7.26 -4.69 8.97
C CYS A 23 8.65 -4.79 8.34
N ARG A 24 8.77 -5.65 7.32
CA ARG A 24 10.06 -6.04 6.75
C ARG A 24 10.78 -4.87 6.06
N GLN A 25 10.04 -3.83 5.65
CA GLN A 25 10.56 -2.68 4.92
C GLN A 25 9.71 -1.43 5.18
N ASP A 26 10.37 -0.31 5.48
CA ASP A 26 9.76 1.02 5.53
C ASP A 26 9.19 1.42 4.16
N CYS A 27 8.35 2.46 4.11
CA CYS A 27 7.77 2.98 2.86
C CYS A 27 8.88 3.20 1.81
N GLY A 28 8.83 2.37 0.76
CA GLY A 28 9.91 2.21 -0.20
C GLY A 28 9.89 3.27 -1.32
N PRO A 29 10.86 3.21 -2.25
CA PRO A 29 10.86 4.09 -3.41
C PRO A 29 9.70 3.77 -4.36
N VAL A 30 9.34 4.74 -5.21
CA VAL A 30 8.36 4.52 -6.28
C VAL A 30 8.84 3.43 -7.22
N ARG A 31 7.93 2.50 -7.53
CA ARG A 31 8.12 1.48 -8.57
C ARG A 31 7.12 1.72 -9.68
N PHE A 32 7.55 1.55 -10.93
CA PHE A 32 6.65 1.60 -12.08
C PHE A 32 6.21 0.18 -12.45
N GLU A 33 4.90 -0.03 -12.54
CA GLU A 33 4.32 -1.27 -13.00
C GLU A 33 3.46 -1.03 -14.24
N THR A 34 3.81 -1.69 -15.34
CA THR A 34 3.02 -1.67 -16.56
C THR A 34 1.83 -2.59 -16.42
N ARG A 35 0.61 -2.06 -16.58
CA ARG A 35 -0.63 -2.83 -16.58
C ARG A 35 -1.41 -2.63 -17.85
N ASN A 36 -2.03 -3.71 -18.32
CA ASN A 36 -2.91 -3.67 -19.47
C ASN A 36 -4.33 -3.32 -19.02
N TYR A 37 -4.91 -2.33 -19.69
CA TYR A 37 -6.26 -1.86 -19.45
C TYR A 37 -7.11 -2.06 -20.71
N THR A 38 -8.40 -2.33 -20.48
CA THR A 38 -9.41 -2.33 -21.53
C THR A 38 -10.56 -1.46 -21.06
N LEU A 39 -10.82 -0.37 -21.77
CA LEU A 39 -11.95 0.53 -21.52
C LEU A 39 -13.06 0.25 -22.51
N VAL A 40 -14.30 0.34 -22.05
CA VAL A 40 -15.50 0.01 -22.84
C VAL A 40 -16.43 1.22 -22.84
N ASP A 41 -16.86 1.65 -24.03
CA ASP A 41 -17.84 2.73 -24.18
C ASP A 41 -19.28 2.23 -23.95
N LYS A 42 -20.24 3.18 -23.95
CA LYS A 42 -21.67 2.86 -23.78
C LYS A 42 -22.25 1.95 -24.87
N ASN A 43 -21.59 1.87 -26.02
CA ASN A 43 -21.99 1.06 -27.17
C ASN A 43 -21.23 -0.29 -27.21
N GLY A 44 -20.46 -0.63 -26.17
CA GLY A 44 -19.72 -1.88 -26.06
C GLY A 44 -18.39 -1.91 -26.82
N ARG A 45 -17.96 -0.80 -27.42
CA ARG A 45 -16.70 -0.69 -28.16
C ARG A 45 -15.54 -0.49 -27.21
N LYS A 46 -14.39 -1.06 -27.56
CA LYS A 46 -13.26 -1.21 -26.65
C LYS A 46 -12.05 -0.41 -27.12
N CYS A 47 -11.30 0.10 -26.15
CA CYS A 47 -9.93 0.59 -26.33
C CYS A 47 -9.01 -0.17 -25.39
N ARG A 48 -7.88 -0.64 -25.90
CA ARG A 48 -6.87 -1.39 -25.18
C ARG A 48 -5.56 -0.61 -25.14
N GLY A 49 -4.85 -0.72 -24.04
CA GLY A 49 -3.54 -0.10 -23.92
C GLY A 49 -2.83 -0.52 -22.64
N SER A 50 -1.54 -0.27 -22.63
CA SER A 50 -0.69 -0.48 -21.46
C SER A 50 -0.39 0.86 -20.81
N ILE A 51 -0.47 0.90 -19.48
CA ILE A 51 -0.20 2.10 -18.68
C ILE A 51 0.84 1.75 -17.65
N ASP A 52 1.85 2.62 -17.50
CA ASP A 52 2.81 2.56 -16.40
C ASP A 52 2.28 3.32 -15.19
N LEU A 53 1.97 2.59 -14.13
CA LEU A 53 1.50 3.16 -12.87
C LEU A 53 2.67 3.30 -11.90
N ALA A 54 2.75 4.45 -11.25
CA ALA A 54 3.65 4.65 -10.12
C ALA A 54 3.02 4.06 -8.85
N ILE A 55 3.66 3.06 -8.28
CA ILE A 55 3.19 2.29 -7.12
C ILE A 55 4.16 2.48 -5.96
N CYS A 56 3.60 2.58 -4.77
CA CYS A 56 4.32 2.68 -3.51
C CYS A 56 4.04 1.44 -2.67
N ASP A 57 5.11 0.75 -2.26
CA ASP A 57 5.05 -0.42 -1.42
C ASP A 57 5.90 -0.20 -0.17
N GLY A 58 5.50 -0.82 0.94
CA GLY A 58 6.21 -0.74 2.21
C GLY A 58 5.25 -0.50 3.36
N CYS A 59 5.80 -0.36 4.55
CA CYS A 59 5.02 -0.13 5.76
C CYS A 59 5.20 1.26 6.33
N CYS A 60 4.19 1.68 7.07
CA CYS A 60 4.18 2.92 7.84
C CYS A 60 3.76 2.61 9.28
N GLU A 61 4.25 3.40 10.23
CA GLU A 61 3.94 3.23 11.63
C GLU A 61 2.52 3.69 11.93
N SER A 62 1.68 2.76 12.39
CA SER A 62 0.34 3.06 12.90
C SER A 62 0.32 2.88 14.42
N SER A 63 -0.59 3.61 15.08
CA SER A 63 -0.79 3.49 16.51
C SER A 63 -2.27 3.44 16.86
N GLU A 64 -2.56 2.82 18.00
CA GLU A 64 -3.89 2.78 18.59
C GLU A 64 -3.75 3.17 20.06
N LEU A 65 -4.58 4.12 20.49
CA LEU A 65 -4.66 4.57 21.86
C LEU A 65 -6.00 4.13 22.46
N GLY A 66 -5.95 3.18 23.37
CA GLY A 66 -7.10 2.83 24.21
C GLY A 66 -7.31 3.85 25.32
N SER A 67 -8.57 4.20 25.57
CA SER A 67 -9.03 5.15 26.58
C SER A 67 -10.23 4.59 27.34
N HIS A 68 -10.37 4.96 28.61
CA HIS A 68 -11.57 4.66 29.40
C HIS A 68 -12.71 5.66 29.15
N VAL A 69 -12.45 6.72 28.39
CA VAL A 69 -13.41 7.77 28.01
C VAL A 69 -13.75 7.62 26.54
N PHE A 70 -15.02 7.77 26.20
CA PHE A 70 -15.51 7.70 24.82
C PHE A 70 -14.84 8.79 23.92
N PRO A 71 -14.37 8.45 22.70
CA PRO A 71 -14.32 7.11 22.13
C PRO A 71 -13.26 6.23 22.80
N TYR A 72 -13.65 4.99 23.13
CA TYR A 72 -12.80 4.08 23.91
C TYR A 72 -11.49 3.73 23.22
N ASN A 73 -11.39 3.89 21.90
CA ASN A 73 -10.15 3.74 21.15
C ASN A 73 -10.02 4.87 20.12
N VAL A 74 -8.83 5.44 20.01
CA VAL A 74 -8.44 6.36 18.93
C VAL A 74 -7.35 5.68 18.11
N GLN A 75 -7.65 5.42 16.83
CA GLN A 75 -6.72 4.79 15.91
C GLN A 75 -6.10 5.83 14.97
N MET A 76 -4.78 5.87 14.93
CA MET A 76 -3.98 6.63 13.97
C MET A 76 -3.42 5.66 12.92
N SER A 77 -4.18 5.50 11.85
CA SER A 77 -3.80 4.61 10.74
C SER A 77 -2.98 5.39 9.73
N THR A 78 -1.77 4.94 9.41
CA THR A 78 -0.95 5.50 8.34
C THR A 78 -0.72 4.46 7.26
N ALA A 79 -0.56 4.89 6.00
CA ALA A 79 -0.14 4.02 4.90
C ALA A 79 0.85 4.73 3.98
N CYS A 80 1.55 3.94 3.17
CA CYS A 80 2.52 4.42 2.20
C CYS A 80 1.78 4.86 0.93
N PHE A 81 1.86 6.15 0.60
CA PHE A 81 1.16 6.76 -0.53
C PHE A 81 2.14 7.36 -1.54
N LEU A 82 1.73 7.37 -2.80
CA LEU A 82 2.39 8.14 -3.84
C LEU A 82 2.17 9.64 -3.59
N VAL A 83 3.26 10.40 -3.53
CA VAL A 83 3.23 11.86 -3.58
C VAL A 83 2.99 12.26 -5.03
N GLU A 84 1.74 12.51 -5.36
CA GLU A 84 1.35 12.98 -6.69
C GLU A 84 1.98 14.35 -6.96
N THR A 85 2.81 14.41 -8.00
CA THR A 85 3.42 15.66 -8.48
C THR A 85 2.66 16.22 -9.67
N SER A 86 2.06 15.34 -10.49
CA SER A 86 1.34 15.72 -11.70
C SER A 86 0.39 14.61 -12.16
N GLN A 87 -0.49 14.94 -13.11
CA GLN A 87 -1.28 13.93 -13.84
C GLN A 87 -0.71 13.74 -15.24
N LYS A 88 -0.48 12.48 -15.62
CA LYS A 88 -0.08 12.10 -16.96
C LYS A 88 -1.31 11.63 -17.74
N THR A 89 -1.48 12.13 -18.96
CA THR A 89 -2.51 11.61 -19.87
C THR A 89 -1.87 10.57 -20.78
N VAL A 90 -2.41 9.36 -20.78
CA VAL A 90 -2.01 8.27 -21.66
C VAL A 90 -3.08 8.08 -22.73
N GLN A 91 -2.66 8.07 -23.99
CA GLN A 91 -3.56 7.87 -25.12
C GLN A 91 -3.49 6.42 -25.60
N PHE A 92 -4.64 5.76 -25.69
CA PHE A 92 -4.79 4.44 -26.29
C PHE A 92 -4.95 4.55 -27.80
N THR A 93 -4.11 3.81 -28.51
CA THR A 93 -4.10 3.77 -29.98
C THR A 93 -4.82 2.55 -30.54
N ASP A 94 -4.92 1.46 -29.77
CA ASP A 94 -5.66 0.24 -30.14
C ASP A 94 -7.12 0.37 -29.70
N CYS A 95 -7.99 0.82 -30.62
CA CYS A 95 -9.41 1.04 -30.36
C CYS A 95 -10.27 0.49 -31.49
N ASP A 96 -11.43 -0.04 -31.14
CA ASP A 96 -12.46 -0.44 -32.11
C ASP A 96 -12.90 0.76 -32.98
N TRP A 97 -13.31 0.47 -34.21
CA TRP A 97 -13.83 1.47 -35.13
C TRP A 97 -15.00 2.24 -34.51
N LEU A 98 -14.98 3.57 -34.63
CA LEU A 98 -15.95 4.51 -34.02
C LEU A 98 -15.99 4.54 -32.48
N ALA A 99 -15.02 3.95 -31.78
CA ALA A 99 -14.93 4.07 -30.32
C ALA A 99 -14.89 5.55 -29.88
N GLU A 100 -15.65 5.86 -28.82
CA GLU A 100 -15.78 7.20 -28.26
C GLU A 100 -14.42 7.82 -27.89
N HIS A 101 -14.22 9.12 -28.17
CA HIS A 101 -12.97 9.80 -27.86
C HIS A 101 -12.64 9.87 -26.37
N GLY A 102 -13.66 9.85 -25.49
CA GLY A 102 -13.49 9.89 -24.05
C GLY A 102 -12.75 8.69 -23.47
N ILE A 103 -12.90 7.50 -24.06
CA ILE A 103 -12.22 6.27 -23.60
C ILE A 103 -10.82 6.08 -24.18
N ARG A 104 -10.37 7.02 -25.04
CA ARG A 104 -9.02 6.98 -25.63
C ARG A 104 -7.97 7.61 -24.75
N ASN A 105 -8.35 8.51 -23.85
CA ASN A 105 -7.41 9.25 -23.01
C ASN A 105 -7.66 8.93 -21.54
N VAL A 106 -6.66 8.38 -20.87
CA VAL A 106 -6.72 8.05 -19.45
C VAL A 106 -5.79 8.98 -18.69
N ARG A 107 -6.32 9.65 -17.68
CA ARG A 107 -5.50 10.44 -16.74
C ARG A 107 -5.10 9.55 -15.58
N ILE A 108 -3.80 9.48 -15.34
CA ILE A 108 -3.23 8.73 -14.23
C ILE A 108 -2.39 9.66 -13.35
N PRO A 109 -2.39 9.44 -12.02
CA PRO A 109 -1.49 10.15 -11.13
C PRO A 109 -0.05 9.75 -11.43
N HIS A 110 0.85 10.73 -11.41
CA HIS A 110 2.28 10.55 -11.59
C HIS A 110 3.02 11.18 -10.41
N GLY A 111 4.07 10.51 -9.96
CA GLY A 111 4.88 10.92 -8.82
C GLY A 111 6.17 10.12 -8.77
N GLU A 112 7.18 10.67 -8.11
CA GLU A 112 8.53 10.08 -8.00
C GLU A 112 8.89 9.71 -6.57
N LYS A 113 8.02 10.03 -5.61
CA LYS A 113 8.26 9.81 -4.18
C LYS A 113 7.06 9.13 -3.52
N CYS A 114 7.36 8.25 -2.57
CA CYS A 114 6.39 7.68 -1.65
C CYS A 114 6.59 8.28 -0.26
N GLU A 115 5.50 8.44 0.49
CA GLU A 115 5.57 8.86 1.89
C GLU A 115 4.45 8.26 2.73
N CYS A 116 4.68 8.16 4.03
CA CYS A 116 3.65 7.74 4.97
C CYS A 116 2.68 8.89 5.22
N ARG A 117 1.40 8.68 4.92
CA ARG A 117 0.32 9.62 5.24
C ARG A 117 -0.71 8.99 6.15
N GLU A 118 -1.26 9.80 7.03
CA GLU A 118 -2.38 9.42 7.87
C GLU A 118 -3.64 9.25 7.01
N ILE A 119 -4.31 8.12 7.22
CA ILE A 119 -5.63 7.83 6.66
C ILE A 119 -6.64 8.32 7.69
N PRO A 120 -7.54 9.24 7.34
CA PRO A 120 -8.57 9.68 8.27
C PRO A 120 -9.39 8.46 8.69
N SER A 121 -9.41 8.18 9.98
CA SER A 121 -10.37 7.25 10.55
C SER A 121 -11.76 7.86 10.35
N ARG A 122 -12.60 7.23 9.51
CA ARG A 122 -14.02 7.57 9.46
C ARG A 122 -14.61 7.18 10.81
N PHE A 123 -14.70 8.15 11.72
CA PHE A 123 -15.57 8.06 12.88
C PHE A 123 -17.01 8.00 12.35
N TYR A 124 -17.68 6.86 12.57
CA TYR A 124 -19.13 6.72 12.43
C TYR A 124 -19.82 7.19 13.70
#